data_AF-A0A960HEZ6-F1
#
_entry.id   AF-A0A960HEZ6-F1
#
_cell.length_a   1.000
_cell.length_b   1.000
_cell.length_c   1.000
_cell.angle_alpha   90.00
_cell.angle_beta   90.00
_cell.angle_gamma   90.00
#
_symmetry.space_group_name_H-M   'P 1'
#
loop_
_entity.id
_entity.type
_entity.pdbx_description
1 polymer ?
#
loop_
_entity_poly.entity_id
_entity_poly.type
_entity_poly.pdbx_seq_one_letter_code
_entity_poly.pdbx_strand_id
1 'polypeptide(L)' 'MKTLTYQGPASVRVLGDREFPNGVPVEVSDKDAQDILDGPHADEFTTTGQKQAAKED' A
#
# COMPACT_ATOMS: atom_id res chain seq x y z
N MET A 1 8.45 9.83 6.79
CA MET A 1 8.29 8.36 6.71
C MET A 1 6.83 8.06 6.93
N LYS A 2 6.27 7.13 6.17
CA LYS A 2 4.85 6.82 6.12
C LYS A 2 4.65 5.32 6.23
N THR A 3 3.60 4.89 6.91
CA THR A 3 3.28 3.46 7.05
C THR A 3 2.18 3.09 6.05
N LEU A 4 2.48 2.16 5.16
CA LEU A 4 1.53 1.61 4.20
C LEU A 4 1.19 0.17 4.56
N THR A 5 -0.07 -0.19 4.46
CA THR A 5 -0.57 -1.55 4.67
C THR A 5 -1.28 -2.00 3.39
N TYR A 6 -0.80 -3.09 2.80
CA TYR A 6 -1.45 -3.68 1.64
C TYR A 6 -2.69 -4.47 2.06
N GLN A 7 -3.83 -4.21 1.41
CA GLN A 7 -5.12 -4.84 1.68
C GLN A 7 -5.65 -5.66 0.50
N GLY A 8 -4.79 -6.05 -0.45
CA GLY A 8 -5.16 -6.93 -1.55
C GLY A 8 -5.28 -8.41 -1.16
N PRO A 9 -5.57 -9.31 -2.10
CA PRO A 9 -5.83 -10.73 -1.81
C PRO A 9 -4.60 -11.55 -1.37
N ALA A 10 -3.38 -11.08 -1.65
CA ALA A 10 -2.12 -11.80 -1.39
C ALA A 10 -0.98 -10.83 -1.03
N SER A 11 0.29 -11.15 -1.30
CA SER A 11 1.39 -10.17 -1.31
C SER A 11 1.52 -9.51 -2.69
N VAL A 12 1.97 -8.26 -2.73
CA VAL A 12 2.26 -7.53 -3.98
C VAL A 12 3.70 -7.06 -4.01
N ARG A 13 4.29 -7.00 -5.21
CA ARG A 13 5.62 -6.43 -5.41
C ARG A 13 5.49 -5.08 -6.09
N VAL A 14 5.99 -4.05 -5.42
CA VAL A 14 6.04 -2.66 -5.92
C VAL A 14 7.45 -2.12 -5.73
N LEU A 15 7.76 -0.96 -6.31
CA LEU A 15 9.11 -0.36 -6.22
C LEU A 15 10.22 -1.30 -6.75
N GLY A 16 9.96 -1.99 -7.86
CA GLY A 16 10.94 -2.82 -8.57
C GLY A 16 11.12 -4.25 -8.04
N ASP A 17 11.13 -4.47 -6.73
CA ASP A 17 11.18 -5.82 -6.13
C ASP A 17 10.70 -5.86 -4.66
N ARG A 18 10.16 -4.76 -4.14
CA ARG A 18 9.79 -4.68 -2.72
C ARG A 18 8.45 -5.37 -2.50
N GLU A 19 8.46 -6.46 -1.75
CA GLU A 19 7.25 -7.22 -1.42
C GLU A 19 6.52 -6.60 -0.23
N PHE A 20 5.22 -6.36 -0.40
CA PHE A 20 4.30 -5.91 0.64
C PHE A 20 3.33 -7.04 0.96
N PRO A 21 3.39 -7.62 2.18
CA PRO A 21 2.47 -8.66 2.60
C PRO A 21 1.08 -8.08 2.89
N ASN A 22 0.03 -8.86 2.64
CA ASN A 22 -1.33 -8.50 3.04
C ASN A 22 -1.43 -8.30 4.57
N GLY A 23 -2.04 -7.19 4.98
CA GLY A 23 -2.33 -6.88 6.37
C GLY A 23 -1.10 -6.52 7.22
N VAL A 24 0.09 -6.47 6.63
CA VAL A 24 1.32 -6.12 7.34
C VAL A 24 1.66 -4.65 7.08
N PRO A 25 1.72 -3.80 8.12
CA PRO A 25 2.15 -2.43 7.98
C PRO A 25 3.65 -2.38 7.71
N VAL A 26 4.03 -1.70 6.62
CA VAL A 26 5.42 -1.51 6.20
C VAL A 26 5.74 -0.02 6.21
N GLU A 27 6.84 0.34 6.86
CA GLU A 27 7.34 1.72 6.86
C GLU A 27 8.15 2.01 5.59
N VAL A 28 7.79 3.10 4.92
CA VAL A 28 8.39 3.54 3.67
C VAL A 28 8.67 5.05 3.70
N SER A 29 9.53 5.53 2.81
CA SER A 29 9.76 6.97 2.65
C SER A 29 8.52 7.64 2.05
N ASP A 30 8.36 8.94 2.25
CA ASP A 30 7.24 9.68 1.66
C ASP A 30 7.24 9.62 0.13
N LYS A 31 8.43 9.64 -0.49
CA LYS A 31 8.62 9.43 -1.94
C LYS A 31 8.12 8.06 -2.39
N ASP A 32 8.54 7.00 -1.70
CA ASP A 32 8.14 5.62 -2.01
C ASP A 32 6.63 5.44 -1.81
N ALA A 33 6.07 6.01 -0.74
CA ALA A 33 4.64 5.96 -0.49
C ALA A 33 3.85 6.64 -1.60
N GLN A 34 4.35 7.77 -2.12
CA GLN A 34 3.71 8.48 -3.21
C GLN A 34 3.79 7.69 -4.52
N ASP A 35 4.92 7.06 -4.81
CA ASP A 35 5.09 6.17 -5.97
C ASP A 35 4.12 4.97 -5.92
N ILE A 36 3.91 4.39 -4.73
CA ILE A 36 2.94 3.31 -4.51
C ILE A 36 1.49 3.79 -4.68
N LEU A 37 1.17 4.97 -4.14
CA LEU A 37 -0.17 5.57 -4.21
C LEU A 37 -0.50 6.19 -5.58
N ASP A 38 0.50 6.40 -6.44
CA ASP A 38 0.33 6.79 -7.85
C ASP A 38 0.32 5.56 -8.79
N GLY A 39 0.78 4.41 -8.29
CA GLY A 39 0.86 3.16 -9.02
C GLY A 39 -0.48 2.45 -9.22
N PRO A 40 -0.50 1.34 -9.99
CA PRO A 40 -1.72 0.60 -10.32
C PRO A 40 -2.38 -0.10 -9.12
N HIS A 41 -1.65 -0.25 -8.01
CA HIS A 41 -2.12 -0.90 -6.78
C HIS A 41 -2.57 0.10 -5.71
N ALA A 42 -2.64 1.39 -6.03
CA ALA A 42 -2.93 2.46 -5.07
C ALA A 42 -4.20 2.22 -4.24
N ASP A 43 -5.27 1.76 -4.89
CA ASP A 43 -6.55 1.43 -4.23
C ASP A 43 -6.44 0.28 -3.21
N GLU A 44 -5.41 -0.55 -3.32
CA GLU A 44 -5.15 -1.68 -2.43
C GLU A 44 -4.23 -1.32 -1.26
N PHE A 45 -3.60 -0.14 -1.29
CA PHE A 45 -2.74 0.33 -0.20
C PHE A 45 -3.48 1.32 0.70
N THR A 46 -3.46 1.05 1.99
CA THR A 46 -3.96 1.98 3.01
C THR A 46 -2.81 2.58 3.78
N THR A 47 -2.89 3.89 4.03
CA THR A 47 -1.98 4.51 4.99
C THR A 47 -2.55 4.26 6.39
N THR A 48 -1.75 3.72 7.32
CA THR A 48 -2.17 3.58 8.73
C THR A 48 -2.48 4.98 9.28
N GLY A 49 -3.77 5.32 9.34
CA GLY A 49 -4.26 6.69 9.63
C GLY A 49 -5.45 7.13 8.75
N GLN A 50 -5.68 6.49 7.60
CA GLN A 50 -6.89 6.70 6.80
C GLN A 50 -7.56 5.35 6.53
N LYS A 51 -8.63 5.08 7.27
CA LYS A 51 -9.66 4.12 6.88
C LYS A 51 -10.21 4.61 5.55
N GLN A 52 -9.82 4.02 4.43
CA GLN A 52 -10.49 4.27 3.16
C GLN A 52 -11.27 3.01 2.81
N ALA A 53 -12.58 3.23 2.69
CA ALA A 53 -13.57 2.22 2.40
C ALA A 53 -13.16 1.46 1.14
N ALA A 54 -13.06 0.12 1.28
CA ALA A 54 -13.09 -0.77 0.14
C ALA A 54 -14.33 -0.40 -0.69
N LYS A 55 -14.13 -0.04 -1.96
CA LYS A 55 -15.22 0.05 -2.93
C LYS A 55 -15.78 -1.36 -3.10
N GLU A 56 -16.92 -1.62 -2.48
CA GLU A 56 -17.88 -2.61 -2.92
C GLU A 56 -18.72 -1.95 -4.03
N ASP A 57 -18.68 -2.51 -5.24
CA ASP A 57 -19.76 -2.40 -6.25
C ASP A 57 -20.07 -3.82 -6.75
#